data_AF-A0A2M8GVG7-F1
#
_entry.id   AF-A0A2M8GVG7-F1
#
_cell.length_a   1.000
_cell.length_b   1.000
_cell.length_c   1.000
_cell.angle_alpha   90.00
_cell.angle_beta   90.00
_cell.angle_gamma   90.00
#
_symmetry.space_group_name_H-M   'P 1'
#
loop_
_entity.id
_entity.type
_entity.pdbx_description
1 polymer ?
#
loop_
_entity_poly.entity_id
_entity_poly.type
_entity_poly.pdbx_seq_one_letter_code
_entity_poly.pdbx_strand_id
1 'polypeptide(L)' 'MEEVQHVEPLYADLAVVFHWQPSEIDKLTFDELLYFRKLAAERNTPEESS' A
#
# COMPACT_ATOMS: atom_id res chain seq x y z
N MET A 1 -24.08 -3.62 -5.31
CA MET A 1 -22.77 -3.85 -5.94
C MET A 1 -21.80 -3.90 -4.79
N GLU A 2 -21.34 -5.09 -4.43
CA GLU A 2 -20.30 -5.24 -3.40
C GLU A 2 -19.02 -4.74 -4.06
N GLU A 3 -18.53 -3.56 -3.67
CA GLU A 3 -17.16 -3.16 -3.97
C GLU A 3 -16.26 -4.17 -3.27
N VAL A 4 -15.88 -5.21 -4.00
CA VAL A 4 -14.83 -6.13 -3.57
C VAL A 4 -13.61 -5.24 -3.40
N GLN A 5 -13.22 -4.96 -2.16
CA GLN A 5 -12.01 -4.20 -1.87
C GLN A 5 -10.84 -5.04 -2.38
N HIS A 6 -10.39 -4.74 -3.60
CA HIS A 6 -9.27 -5.42 -4.21
C HIS A 6 -8.01 -5.03 -3.43
N VAL A 7 -7.54 -5.96 -2.60
CA VAL A 7 -6.27 -5.82 -1.87
C VAL A 7 -5.06 -6.06 -2.78
N GLU A 8 -5.25 -6.69 -3.93
CA GLU A 8 -4.22 -6.95 -4.94
C GLU A 8 -3.40 -5.70 -5.34
N PRO A 9 -4.02 -4.56 -5.69
CA PRO A 9 -3.28 -3.32 -5.93
C PRO A 9 -2.59 -2.78 -4.66
N LEU A 10 -3.13 -3.03 -3.45
CA LEU A 10 -2.45 -2.65 -2.20
C LEU A 10 -1.13 -3.40 -2.05
N TYR A 11 -1.14 -4.70 -2.34
CA TYR A 11 0.05 -5.55 -2.24
C TYR A 11 1.10 -5.15 -3.27
N ALA A 12 0.67 -4.80 -4.49
CA ALA A 12 1.60 -4.36 -5.55
C ALA A 12 2.30 -3.05 -5.16
N ASP A 13 1.55 -2.06 -4.66
CA ASP A 13 2.10 -0.75 -4.27
C ASP A 13 3.08 -0.90 -3.09
N LEU A 14 2.69 -1.66 -2.07
CA LEU A 14 3.52 -1.90 -0.89
C LEU A 14 4.77 -2.72 -1.23
N ALA A 15 4.65 -3.76 -2.06
CA ALA A 15 5.79 -4.56 -2.49
C ALA A 15 6.78 -3.75 -3.33
N VAL A 16 6.31 -2.80 -4.14
CA VAL A 16 7.18 -1.94 -4.97
C VAL A 16 7.84 -0.85 -4.13
N VAL A 17 7.09 -0.17 -3.26
CA VAL A 17 7.62 0.96 -2.49
C VAL A 17 8.50 0.52 -1.31
N PHE A 18 8.13 -0.57 -0.64
CA PHE A 18 8.86 -1.06 0.54
C PHE A 18 9.73 -2.29 0.26
N HIS A 19 9.72 -2.82 -0.97
CA HIS A 19 10.43 -4.04 -1.34
C HIS A 19 10.06 -5.27 -0.49
N TRP A 20 8.86 -5.26 0.10
CA TRP A 20 8.36 -6.34 0.93
C TRP A 20 7.82 -7.49 0.09
N GLN A 21 7.99 -8.70 0.60
CA GLN A 21 7.40 -9.88 -0.03
C GLN A 21 5.91 -9.96 0.30
N PRO A 22 5.07 -10.58 -0.56
CA PRO A 22 3.65 -10.76 -0.30
C PRO A 22 3.37 -11.45 1.04
N SER A 23 4.23 -12.38 1.45
CA SER A 23 4.15 -13.10 2.73
C SER A 23 4.47 -12.23 3.95
N GLU A 24 5.16 -11.10 3.78
CA GLU A 24 5.40 -10.12 4.84
C GLU A 24 4.20 -9.17 4.96
N ILE A 25 3.63 -8.79 3.81
CA ILE A 25 2.43 -7.96 3.70
C ILE A 25 1.21 -8.70 4.27
N ASP A 26 1.12 -10.01 4.07
CA ASP A 26 0.05 -10.88 4.59
C ASP A 26 0.04 -10.98 6.13
N LYS A 27 1.18 -10.71 6.77
CA LYS A 27 1.26 -10.66 8.24
C LYS A 27 0.68 -9.36 8.80
N LEU A 28 0.51 -8.33 7.96
CA LEU A 28 -0.02 -7.03 8.36
C LEU A 28 -1.54 -7.08 8.44
N THR A 29 -2.08 -6.39 9.43
CA THR A 29 -3.52 -6.20 9.53
C THR A 29 -4.02 -5.23 8.45
N PHE A 30 -5.31 -5.28 8.13
CA PHE A 30 -5.92 -4.39 7.14
C PHE A 30 -5.70 -2.89 7.46
N ASP A 31 -5.70 -2.52 8.74
CA ASP A 31 -5.43 -1.16 9.19
C ASP A 31 -3.97 -0.74 8.92
N GLU A 32 -3.02 -1.65 9.16
CA GLU A 32 -1.61 -1.44 8.81
C GLU A 32 -1.40 -1.33 7.31
N LEU A 33 -2.07 -2.17 6.50
CA LEU A 33 -2.02 -2.06 5.03
C LEU A 33 -2.47 -0.68 4.55
N LEU A 34 -3.55 -0.13 5.14
CA LEU A 34 -4.02 1.21 4.84
C LEU A 34 -3.04 2.30 5.30
N TYR A 35 -2.40 2.13 6.45
CA TYR A 35 -1.38 3.04 6.96
C TYR A 35 -0.16 3.09 6.04
N PHE A 36 0.41 1.93 5.70
CA PHE A 36 1.56 1.85 4.81
C PHE A 36 1.22 2.29 3.40
N ARG A 37 -0.02 2.09 2.93
CA ARG A 37 -0.47 2.65 1.64
C ARG A 37 -0.42 4.17 1.64
N LYS A 38 -0.91 4.83 2.70
CA LYS A 38 -0.83 6.30 2.80
C LYS A 38 0.63 6.75 2.77
N LEU A 39 1.49 6.06 3.50
CA LEU A 39 2.92 6.37 3.52
C LEU A 39 3.58 6.14 2.15
N ALA A 40 3.19 5.10 1.43
CA ALA A 40 3.64 4.84 0.06
C ALA A 40 3.18 5.93 -0.91
N ALA A 41 1.91 6.36 -0.79
CA ALA A 41 1.37 7.46 -1.57
C ALA A 41 2.11 8.76 -1.29
N GLU A 42 2.39 9.11 -0.04
CA GLU A 42 3.19 10.29 0.33
C GLU A 42 4.60 10.26 -0.26
N ARG A 43 5.22 9.08 -0.38
CA ARG A 43 6.56 8.93 -0.99
C ARG A 43 6.54 8.97 -2.52
N ASN A 44 5.44 8.51 -3.14
CA ASN A 44 5.25 8.50 -4.59
C ASN A 44 4.66 9.80 -5.12
N THR A 45 4.14 10.67 -4.26
CA THR A 45 3.80 12.02 -4.67
C THR A 45 5.12 12.78 -4.70
N PRO A 46 5.68 13.13 -5.87
CA PRO A 46 6.71 14.16 -5.88
C PRO A 46 6.04 15.36 -5.23
N GLU A 47 6.63 15.84 -4.15
CA GLU A 47 6.32 17.14 -3.59
C GLU A 47 6.35 18.11 -4.79
N GLU A 48 5.18 18.44 -5.35
CA GLU A 48 5.03 19.68 -6.11
C GLU A 48 5.18 20.77 -5.07
N SER A 49 6.43 21.03 -4.70
CA SER A 49 6.85 22.19 -3.95
C SER A 49 6.36 23.40 -4.75
N SER A 50 5.21 23.95 -4.34
CA SER A 50 4.76 25.30 -4.73
C SER A 50 5.70 26.36 -4.20
#